data_AF-A0A2P5N167-F1
#
_entry.id   AF-A0A2P5N167-F1
#
_cell.length_a   1.000
_cell.length_b   1.000
_cell.length_c   1.000
_cell.angle_alpha   90.00
_cell.angle_beta   90.00
_cell.angle_gamma   90.00
#
_symmetry.space_group_name_H-M   'P 1'
#
loop_
_entity.id
_entity.type
_entity.pdbx_description
1 polymer ?
#
loop_
_entity_poly.entity_id
_entity_poly.type
_entity_poly.pdbx_seq_one_letter_code
_entity_poly.pdbx_strand_id
1 'polypeptide(L)'
;MSNNDPDKTPSNVSIELHQTLSTAEYDRFAANFYQDYDWLKGRGGYINNELRSAVEVSAPDRITLYVDPSGSAYGRYVGIAV
;
A
#
# COMPACT_ATOMS: atom_id res chain seq x y z
N MET A 1 -20.80 -9.65 -19.49
CA MET A 1 -19.73 -9.91 -18.50
C MET A 1 -20.01 -9.00 -17.33
N SER A 2 -20.59 -9.54 -16.25
CA SER A 2 -20.96 -8.75 -15.08
C SER A 2 -19.72 -8.54 -14.22
N ASN A 3 -19.38 -7.30 -13.89
CA ASN A 3 -18.46 -7.01 -12.80
C ASN A 3 -19.13 -7.51 -11.52
N ASN A 4 -18.84 -8.74 -11.15
CA ASN A 4 -19.06 -9.21 -9.79
C ASN A 4 -18.01 -8.51 -8.95
N ASP A 5 -18.37 -7.35 -8.41
CA ASP A 5 -17.62 -6.68 -7.37
C ASP A 5 -18.15 -7.23 -6.03
N PRO A 6 -17.50 -8.25 -5.44
CA PRO A 6 -17.98 -8.82 -4.19
C PRO A 6 -17.49 -7.94 -3.04
N ASP A 7 -18.46 -7.36 -2.35
CA ASP A 7 -18.40 -6.81 -1.00
C ASP A 7 -17.48 -5.61 -0.71
N LYS A 8 -18.16 -4.52 -0.33
CA LYS A 8 -17.63 -3.42 0.50
C LYS A 8 -17.35 -3.88 1.95
N THR A 9 -16.57 -4.94 2.12
CA THR A 9 -15.94 -5.21 3.41
C THR A 9 -14.74 -4.28 3.49
N PRO A 10 -14.52 -3.49 4.58
CA PRO A 10 -13.26 -2.77 4.74
C PRO A 10 -12.16 -3.81 4.58
N SER A 11 -11.33 -3.65 3.56
CA SER A 11 -10.32 -4.63 3.21
C SER A 11 -9.42 -4.83 4.43
N ASN A 12 -9.57 -5.98 5.10
CA ASN A 12 -8.65 -6.41 6.14
C ASN A 12 -7.29 -6.57 5.45
N VAL A 13 -6.43 -5.56 5.61
CA VAL A 13 -5.04 -5.64 5.16
C VAL A 13 -4.18 -6.07 6.34
N SER A 14 -3.29 -7.01 6.11
CA SER A 14 -2.21 -7.33 7.04
C SER A 14 -1.04 -6.41 6.76
N ILE A 15 -0.47 -5.81 7.80
CA ILE A 15 0.71 -4.96 7.64
C ILE A 15 1.97 -5.82 7.75
N GLU A 16 2.77 -5.86 6.68
CA GLU A 16 4.03 -6.59 6.66
C GLU A 16 5.26 -5.72 6.96
N LEU A 17 5.13 -4.40 6.83
CA LEU A 17 6.20 -3.43 7.09
C LEU A 17 5.59 -2.09 7.51
N HIS A 18 6.15 -1.47 8.55
CA HIS A 18 5.94 -0.06 8.87
C HIS A 18 7.11 0.76 8.32
N GLN A 19 6.85 1.59 7.32
CA GLN A 19 7.83 2.47 6.71
C GLN A 19 7.58 3.91 7.19
N THR A 20 8.41 4.38 8.12
CA THR A 20 8.42 5.80 8.51
C THR A 20 9.32 6.57 7.56
N LEU A 21 8.81 7.66 6.99
CA LEU A 21 9.52 8.56 6.09
C LEU A 21 9.60 9.96 6.70
N SER A 22 10.59 10.74 6.26
CA SER A 22 10.48 12.20 6.41
C SER A 22 9.35 12.75 5.54
N THR A 23 8.86 13.94 5.88
CA THR A 23 7.81 14.61 5.09
C THR A 23 8.21 14.79 3.63
N ALA A 24 9.46 15.13 3.34
CA ALA A 24 9.95 15.29 1.96
C ALA A 24 10.01 13.97 1.19
N GLU A 25 10.39 12.87 1.84
CA GLU A 25 10.41 11.54 1.22
C GLU A 25 9.01 11.01 0.96
N TYR A 26 8.09 11.23 1.91
CA TYR A 26 6.68 10.93 1.74
C TYR A 26 6.09 11.72 0.57
N ASP A 27 6.32 13.04 0.52
CA ASP A 27 5.76 13.89 -0.55
C ASP A 27 6.33 13.49 -1.92
N ARG A 28 7.61 13.10 -1.99
CA ARG A 28 8.20 12.53 -3.21
C ARG A 28 7.56 11.19 -3.60
N PHE A 29 7.32 10.30 -2.63
CA PHE A 29 6.65 9.03 -2.86
C PHE A 29 5.20 9.24 -3.36
N ALA A 30 4.44 10.11 -2.69
CA ALA A 30 3.05 10.41 -3.01
C ALA A 30 2.89 11.18 -4.33
N ALA A 31 3.91 11.90 -4.78
CA ALA A 31 3.92 12.57 -6.08
C ALA A 31 4.00 11.60 -7.27
N ASN A 32 4.55 10.39 -7.08
CA ASN A 32 4.64 9.38 -8.13
C ASN A 32 4.71 7.96 -7.56
N PHE A 33 3.56 7.30 -7.45
CA PHE A 33 3.48 5.92 -6.96
C PHE A 33 4.10 4.87 -7.89
N TYR A 34 4.44 5.21 -9.14
CA TYR A 34 5.08 4.27 -10.07
C TYR A 34 6.62 4.30 -10.02
N GLN A 35 7.20 5.16 -9.18
CA GLN A 35 8.64 5.11 -8.93
C GLN A 35 8.99 3.86 -8.11
N ASP A 36 10.09 3.20 -8.48
CA ASP A 36 10.60 2.06 -7.73
C ASP A 36 11.27 2.49 -6.41
N TYR A 37 10.99 1.72 -5.36
CA TYR A 37 11.56 1.86 -4.03
C TYR A 37 11.97 0.47 -3.50
N ASP A 38 13.22 0.34 -3.04
CA ASP A 38 13.74 -0.94 -2.54
C ASP A 38 12.91 -1.49 -1.37
N TRP A 39 12.37 -0.61 -0.52
CA TRP A 39 11.53 -0.99 0.61
C TRP A 39 10.14 -1.50 0.22
N LEU A 40 9.74 -1.40 -1.06
CA LEU A 40 8.53 -2.02 -1.61
C LEU A 40 8.81 -3.32 -2.40
N LYS A 41 10.06 -3.57 -2.79
CA LYS A 41 10.40 -4.63 -3.74
C LYS A 41 10.01 -6.01 -3.23
N GLY A 42 9.15 -6.69 -3.99
CA GLY A 42 8.72 -8.06 -3.70
C GLY A 42 7.67 -8.17 -2.59
N ARG A 43 7.13 -7.05 -2.12
CA ARG A 43 6.17 -6.98 -1.01
C ARG A 43 4.72 -7.01 -1.47
N GLY A 44 3.82 -7.26 -0.53
CA GLY A 44 2.38 -7.20 -0.76
C GLY A 44 1.82 -8.41 -1.50
N GLY A 45 0.62 -8.25 -2.05
CA GLY A 45 -0.15 -9.31 -2.68
C GLY A 45 -1.05 -10.04 -1.69
N TYR A 46 -1.54 -11.19 -2.11
CA TYR A 46 -2.46 -12.01 -1.32
C TYR A 46 -1.68 -12.97 -0.40
N ILE A 47 -1.93 -12.92 0.90
CA ILE A 47 -1.45 -13.93 1.86
C ILE A 47 -2.26 -15.22 1.70
N ASN A 48 -3.56 -15.07 1.43
CA ASN A 48 -4.51 -16.11 1.06
C ASN A 48 -5.58 -15.49 0.14
N ASN A 49 -6.65 -16.22 -0.21
CA ASN A 49 -7.67 -15.72 -1.15
C ASN A 49 -8.49 -14.51 -0.66
N GLU A 50 -8.30 -14.07 0.59
CA GLU A 50 -9.14 -13.03 1.23
C GLU A 50 -8.32 -11.87 1.81
N LEU A 51 -7.09 -12.12 2.27
CA LEU A 51 -6.26 -11.15 3.01
C LEU A 51 -5.12 -10.61 2.14
N ARG A 52 -5.06 -9.28 2.00
CA ARG A 52 -3.94 -8.60 1.33
C ARG A 52 -2.86 -8.21 2.33
N SER A 53 -1.62 -8.24 1.87
CA SER A 53 -0.46 -7.71 2.59
C SER A 53 -0.14 -6.30 2.10
N ALA A 54 0.17 -5.39 3.02
CA ALA A 54 0.50 -4.00 2.71
C ALA A 54 1.66 -3.48 3.56
N VAL A 55 2.34 -2.48 3.02
CA VAL A 55 3.29 -1.61 3.74
C VAL A 55 2.52 -0.41 4.27
N GLU A 56 2.57 -0.17 5.58
CA GLU A 56 2.04 1.04 6.20
C GLU A 56 3.11 2.14 6.11
N VAL A 57 2.84 3.18 5.33
CA VAL A 57 3.75 4.31 5.11
C VAL A 57 3.26 5.52 5.90
N SER A 58 4.08 6.03 6.80
CA SER A 58 3.75 7.17 7.66
C SER A 58 4.83 8.26 7.60
N ALA A 59 4.42 9.50 7.85
CA ALA A 59 5.32 10.64 8.02
C ALA A 59 4.68 11.68 8.95
N PRO A 60 5.47 12.56 9.60
CA PRO A 60 4.95 13.66 10.40
C PRO A 60 3.98 14.53 9.58
N ASP A 61 2.82 14.86 10.18
CA ASP A 61 1.78 15.71 9.60
C ASP A 61 1.28 15.26 8.22
N ARG A 62 1.26 13.94 7.97
CA ARG A 62 0.74 13.31 6.76
C ARG A 62 -0.23 12.18 7.10
N ILE A 63 -1.13 11.89 6.16
CA ILE A 63 -2.05 10.75 6.26
C ILE A 63 -1.24 9.46 6.08
N THR A 64 -1.51 8.44 6.90
CA THR A 64 -0.93 7.12 6.72
C THR A 64 -1.45 6.47 5.43
N LEU A 65 -0.55 5.97 4.60
CA LEU A 65 -0.88 5.21 3.39
C LEU A 65 -0.69 3.72 3.62
N TYR A 66 -1.55 2.92 3.01
CA TYR A 66 -1.43 1.47 2.96
C TYR A 66 -1.13 1.06 1.52
N VAL A 67 0.06 0.50 1.30
CA VAL A 67 0.61 0.25 -0.03
C VAL A 67 0.77 -1.25 -0.24
N ASP A 68 0.06 -1.80 -1.23
CA ASP A 68 0.24 -3.17 -1.70
C ASP A 68 0.94 -3.13 -3.08
N PRO A 69 2.25 -3.45 -3.15
CA PRO A 69 3.00 -3.53 -4.41
C PRO A 69 2.67 -4.76 -5.26
N SER A 70 2.02 -5.76 -4.66
CA SER A 70 1.73 -7.08 -5.24
C SER A 70 2.95 -7.70 -5.95
N GLY A 71 4.08 -7.74 -5.25
CA GLY A 71 5.36 -8.28 -5.72
C GLY A 71 6.22 -7.31 -6.52
N SER A 72 5.72 -6.11 -6.84
CA SER A 72 6.46 -5.07 -7.58
C SER A 72 7.41 -4.30 -6.65
N ALA A 73 8.00 -3.20 -7.14
CA ALA A 73 8.80 -2.27 -6.32
C ALA A 73 8.18 -0.88 -6.21
N TYR A 74 6.92 -0.70 -6.61
CA TYR A 74 6.22 0.59 -6.64
C TYR A 74 4.82 0.45 -6.02
N GLY A 75 4.16 1.57 -5.73
CA GLY A 75 2.85 1.62 -5.08
C GLY A 75 1.69 1.25 -6.01
N ARG A 76 1.54 -0.04 -6.32
CA ARG A 76 0.53 -0.54 -7.26
C ARG A 76 -0.91 -0.34 -6.79
N TYR A 77 -1.17 -0.61 -5.51
CA TYR A 77 -2.45 -0.32 -4.86
C TYR A 77 -2.18 0.53 -3.62
N VAL A 78 -2.78 1.72 -3.54
CA VAL A 78 -2.58 2.67 -2.45
C VAL A 78 -3.93 3.04 -1.86
N GLY A 79 -4.09 2.87 -0.56
CA GLY A 79 -5.30 3.21 0.19
C GLY A 79 -5.02 4.00 1.45
N ILE A 80 -6.10 4.49 2.05
CA ILE A 80 -6.13 5.15 3.36
C ILE A 80 -7.19 4.46 4.24
N ALA A 81 -7.07 4.58 5.56
CA ALA A 81 -8.13 4.15 6.48
C ALA A 81 -9.28 5.17 6.48
N VAL A 82 -10.53 4.70 6.57
CA VAL A 82 -11.78 5.51 6.63
C VAL A 82 -12.68 5.06 7.76
#